data_AF-A0A7S0J9F7-F1
#
_entry.id   AF-A0A7S0J9F7-F1
#
_cell.length_a   1.000
_cell.length_b   1.000
_cell.length_c   1.000
_cell.angle_alpha   90.00
_cell.angle_beta   90.00
_cell.angle_gamma   90.00
#
_symmetry.space_group_name_H-M   'P 1'
#
loop_
_entity.id
_entity.type
_entity.pdbx_description
1 polymer ?
#
loop_
_entity_poly.entity_id
_entity_poly.type
_entity_poly.pdbx_seq_one_letter_code
_entity_poly.pdbx_strand_id
1 'polypeptide(L)'
;GSFPAAKQVRKEGSTAGTYDTYFFSKEGKRFRSRAEIARYFKLNAAPPKSAKATEADAKVQEKAAARAAKVQAKEEAAAAKDAQLQAVLEFKRRYPMADEKLEDEPPPPKPLAERPRPCDVCVSPLPRGALPSLLQVCDFLRALGPELQLPSFSPLELAEALRPLTGEPPEKLAELKLAELQLRLVQQVLADETAARWW
;
A
#
# COMPACT_ATOMS: atom_id res chain seq x y z
N GLY A 1 -51.60 -25.08 25.77
CA GLY A 1 -51.50 -26.38 25.08
C GLY A 1 -50.17 -27.02 25.45
N SER A 2 -50.18 -28.28 25.85
CA SER A 2 -48.95 -29.05 26.16
C SER A 2 -48.36 -29.64 24.87
N PHE A 3 -47.03 -29.62 24.73
CA PHE A 3 -46.33 -30.27 23.61
C PHE A 3 -45.91 -31.69 24.02
N PRO A 4 -46.11 -32.72 23.18
CA PRO A 4 -45.61 -34.06 23.47
C PRO A 4 -44.07 -34.04 23.48
N ALA A 5 -43.49 -34.60 24.53
CA ALA A 5 -42.04 -34.72 24.71
C ALA A 5 -41.62 -36.18 24.52
N ALA A 6 -40.63 -36.43 23.67
CA ALA A 6 -40.02 -37.75 23.51
C ALA A 6 -38.57 -37.74 24.03
N LYS A 7 -38.19 -38.80 24.73
CA LYS A 7 -36.80 -39.02 25.18
C LYS A 7 -36.13 -40.00 24.23
N GLN A 8 -34.97 -39.64 23.69
CA GLN A 8 -34.17 -40.51 22.84
C GLN A 8 -32.82 -40.78 23.51
N VAL A 9 -32.46 -42.06 23.63
CA VAL A 9 -31.17 -42.49 24.17
C VAL A 9 -30.12 -42.47 23.06
N ARG A 10 -28.97 -41.86 23.33
CA ARG A 10 -27.80 -41.95 22.44
C ARG A 10 -27.20 -43.35 22.52
N LYS A 11 -27.14 -44.05 21.39
CA LYS A 11 -26.63 -45.43 21.33
C LYS A 11 -25.10 -45.50 21.23
N GLU A 12 -24.47 -44.47 20.68
CA GLU A 12 -23.04 -44.50 20.30
C GLU A 12 -22.34 -43.16 20.60
N GLY A 13 -21.00 -43.20 20.63
CA GLY A 13 -20.13 -42.04 20.87
C GLY A 13 -19.77 -41.78 22.34
N SER A 14 -18.97 -40.74 22.59
CA SER A 14 -18.48 -40.38 23.94
C SER A 14 -19.58 -40.00 24.95
N THR A 15 -20.84 -39.87 24.49
CA THR A 15 -22.01 -39.54 25.31
C THR A 15 -23.10 -40.60 25.23
N ALA A 16 -22.76 -41.83 24.83
CA ALA A 16 -23.68 -42.96 24.80
C ALA A 16 -24.33 -43.18 26.19
N GLY A 17 -25.63 -43.51 26.21
CA GLY A 17 -26.41 -43.64 27.45
C GLY A 17 -27.05 -42.35 27.96
N THR A 18 -26.71 -41.19 27.38
CA THR A 18 -27.37 -39.91 27.72
C THR A 18 -28.72 -39.80 27.01
N TYR A 19 -29.69 -39.14 27.67
CA TYR A 19 -31.02 -38.88 27.13
C TYR A 19 -31.11 -37.46 26.58
N ASP A 20 -31.51 -37.32 25.32
CA ASP A 20 -31.95 -36.03 24.77
C ASP A 20 -33.48 -35.95 24.83
N THR A 21 -34.01 -34.76 25.15
CA THR A 21 -35.46 -34.49 25.15
C THR A 21 -35.83 -33.68 23.91
N TYR A 22 -36.78 -34.17 23.14
CA TYR A 22 -37.31 -33.50 21.95
C TYR A 22 -38.78 -33.14 22.14
N PHE A 23 -39.16 -31.98 21.62
CA PHE A 23 -40.55 -31.51 21.59
C PHE A 23 -41.04 -31.48 20.14
N PHE A 24 -42.28 -31.89 19.89
CA PHE A 24 -42.83 -31.93 18.53
C PHE A 24 -43.99 -30.94 18.36
N SER A 25 -44.00 -30.17 17.27
CA SER A 25 -45.19 -29.41 16.87
C SER A 25 -46.27 -30.34 16.33
N LYS A 26 -47.51 -29.83 16.22
CA LYS A 26 -48.60 -30.52 15.51
C LYS A 26 -48.27 -30.81 14.04
N GLU A 27 -47.34 -30.04 13.46
CA GLU A 27 -46.82 -30.21 12.09
C GLU A 27 -45.71 -31.27 12.00
N GLY A 28 -45.31 -31.90 13.12
CA GLY A 28 -44.24 -32.88 13.16
C GLY A 28 -42.83 -32.30 13.26
N LYS A 29 -42.67 -30.98 13.41
CA LYS A 29 -41.36 -30.34 13.54
C LYS A 29 -40.77 -30.62 14.93
N ARG A 30 -39.51 -31.06 14.97
CA ARG A 30 -38.77 -31.35 16.20
C ARG A 30 -38.02 -30.11 16.72
N PHE A 31 -38.06 -29.90 18.03
CA PHE A 31 -37.29 -28.88 18.75
C PHE A 31 -36.49 -29.51 19.88
N ARG A 32 -35.28 -29.02 20.11
CA ARG A 32 -34.36 -29.50 21.15
C ARG A 32 -34.45 -28.70 22.45
N SER A 33 -35.08 -27.52 22.43
CA SER A 33 -35.17 -26.65 23.61
C SER A 33 -36.40 -25.74 23.61
N ARG A 34 -36.80 -25.27 24.79
CA ARG A 34 -37.89 -24.28 24.93
C ARG A 34 -37.59 -22.96 24.24
N ALA A 35 -36.33 -22.52 24.20
CA ALA A 35 -35.93 -21.32 23.49
C ALA A 35 -36.11 -21.45 21.97
N GLU A 36 -35.82 -22.63 21.42
CA GLU A 36 -36.04 -22.94 20.01
C GLU A 36 -37.54 -22.92 19.66
N ILE A 37 -38.38 -23.47 20.54
CA ILE A 37 -39.85 -23.37 20.43
C ILE A 37 -40.28 -21.90 20.43
N ALA A 38 -39.82 -21.09 21.38
CA ALA A 38 -40.19 -19.68 21.47
C ALA A 38 -39.81 -18.89 20.20
N ARG A 39 -38.63 -19.13 19.63
CA ARG A 39 -38.20 -18.52 18.36
C ARG A 39 -39.05 -18.95 17.18
N TYR A 40 -39.37 -20.24 17.07
CA TYR A 40 -40.20 -20.76 15.98
C TYR A 40 -41.60 -20.13 15.97
N PHE A 41 -42.20 -19.97 17.15
CA PHE A 41 -43.51 -19.32 17.30
C PHE A 41 -43.44 -17.79 17.39
N LYS A 42 -42.27 -17.18 17.20
CA LYS A 42 -42.03 -15.73 17.34
C LYS A 42 -42.60 -15.16 18.65
N LEU A 43 -42.54 -15.94 19.73
CA LEU A 43 -42.98 -15.50 21.04
C LEU A 43 -41.98 -14.48 21.59
N ASN A 44 -42.43 -13.25 21.85
CA ASN A 44 -41.63 -12.15 22.41
C ASN A 44 -41.04 -12.44 23.80
N ALA A 45 -41.31 -13.61 24.38
CA ALA A 45 -40.85 -14.04 25.69
C ALA A 45 -39.59 -14.93 25.65
N ALA A 46 -38.79 -14.90 24.58
CA ALA A 46 -37.47 -15.51 24.62
C ALA A 46 -36.57 -14.63 25.52
N PRO A 47 -36.11 -15.12 26.69
CA PRO A 47 -35.16 -14.35 27.50
C PRO A 47 -33.95 -14.04 26.63
N PRO A 48 -33.47 -12.78 26.61
CA PRO A 48 -32.23 -12.45 25.94
C PRO A 48 -31.13 -13.39 26.47
N LYS A 49 -30.25 -13.88 25.58
CA LYS A 49 -29.10 -14.71 25.98
C LYS A 49 -28.44 -14.04 27.18
N SER A 50 -28.22 -14.79 28.26
CA SER A 50 -27.63 -14.24 29.48
C SER A 50 -26.26 -13.63 29.19
N ALA A 51 -25.91 -12.53 29.87
CA ALA A 51 -24.64 -11.83 29.66
C ALA A 51 -23.39 -12.74 29.84
N LYS A 52 -23.51 -13.79 30.65
CA LYS A 52 -22.48 -14.84 30.78
C LYS A 52 -22.28 -15.68 29.52
N ALA A 53 -23.34 -15.93 28.75
CA ALA A 53 -23.23 -16.65 27.49
C ALA A 53 -22.55 -15.80 26.41
N THR A 54 -22.77 -14.48 26.41
CA THR A 54 -22.10 -13.57 25.47
C THR A 54 -20.61 -13.41 25.76
N GLU A 55 -20.19 -13.36 27.04
CA GLU A 55 -18.75 -13.35 27.39
C GLU A 55 -18.05 -14.66 27.04
N ALA A 56 -18.72 -15.80 27.24
CA ALA A 56 -18.16 -17.10 26.85
C ALA A 56 -17.98 -17.22 25.33
N ASP A 57 -18.98 -16.79 24.54
CA ASP A 57 -18.90 -16.76 23.09
C ASP A 57 -17.77 -15.81 22.60
N ALA A 58 -17.60 -14.64 23.22
CA ALA A 58 -16.53 -13.70 22.89
C ALA A 58 -15.13 -14.28 23.14
N LYS A 59 -14.92 -14.95 24.27
CA LYS A 59 -13.63 -15.57 24.61
C LYS A 59 -13.28 -16.75 23.70
N VAL A 60 -14.28 -17.50 23.23
CA VAL A 60 -14.08 -18.56 22.23
C VAL A 60 -13.71 -17.96 20.87
N GLN A 61 -14.35 -16.87 20.46
CA GLN A 61 -14.02 -16.19 19.20
C GLN A 61 -12.61 -15.58 19.22
N GLU A 62 -12.21 -14.94 20.32
CA GLU A 62 -10.86 -14.39 20.46
C GLU A 62 -9.78 -15.48 20.37
N LYS A 63 -10.00 -16.61 21.04
CA LYS A 63 -9.07 -17.76 20.98
C LYS A 63 -9.02 -18.39 19.59
N ALA A 64 -10.14 -18.41 18.86
CA ALA A 64 -10.19 -18.89 17.49
C ALA A 64 -9.43 -17.94 16.54
N ALA A 65 -9.62 -16.64 16.68
CA ALA A 65 -8.91 -15.62 15.90
C ALA A 65 -7.39 -15.68 16.14
N ALA A 66 -6.95 -15.80 17.39
CA ALA A 66 -5.54 -15.93 17.74
C ALA A 66 -4.89 -17.19 17.12
N ARG A 67 -5.63 -18.31 17.05
CA ARG A 67 -5.16 -19.54 16.39
C ARG A 67 -5.08 -19.36 14.88
N ALA A 68 -6.06 -18.73 14.26
CA ALA A 68 -6.05 -18.45 12.82
C ALA A 68 -4.86 -17.56 12.43
N ALA A 69 -4.61 -16.48 13.18
CA ALA A 69 -3.47 -15.59 12.95
C ALA A 69 -2.12 -16.32 13.08
N LYS A 70 -1.98 -17.22 14.06
CA LYS A 70 -0.76 -18.02 14.21
C LYS A 70 -0.54 -19.01 13.07
N VAL A 71 -1.61 -19.58 12.50
CA VAL A 71 -1.53 -20.46 11.33
C VAL A 71 -1.11 -19.67 10.10
N GLN A 72 -1.73 -18.51 9.85
CA GLN A 72 -1.38 -17.62 8.74
C GLN A 72 0.09 -17.18 8.80
N ALA A 73 0.57 -16.71 9.96
CA ALA A 73 1.97 -16.32 10.11
C ALA A 73 2.96 -17.47 9.86
N LYS A 74 2.59 -18.71 10.21
CA LYS A 74 3.42 -19.89 9.93
C LYS A 74 3.44 -20.24 8.44
N GLU A 75 2.31 -20.08 7.75
CA GLU A 75 2.18 -20.32 6.32
C GLU A 75 2.95 -19.28 5.49
N GLU A 76 2.85 -18.00 5.85
CA GLU A 76 3.63 -16.91 5.23
C GLU A 76 5.14 -17.11 5.43
N ALA A 77 5.56 -17.53 6.63
CA ALA A 77 6.97 -17.82 6.90
C ALA A 77 7.48 -19.03 6.10
N ALA A 78 6.64 -20.03 5.85
CA ALA A 78 6.98 -21.17 4.99
C ALA A 78 7.10 -20.73 3.53
N ALA A 79 6.13 -19.96 3.03
CA ALA A 79 6.16 -19.41 1.67
C ALA A 79 7.39 -18.51 1.43
N ALA A 80 7.79 -17.70 2.42
CA ALA A 80 8.99 -16.87 2.33
C ALA A 80 10.28 -17.71 2.23
N LYS A 81 10.37 -18.83 2.96
CA LYS A 81 11.51 -19.75 2.86
C LYS A 81 11.56 -20.46 1.51
N ASP A 82 10.42 -20.89 1.01
CA ASP A 82 10.33 -21.52 -0.31
C ASP A 82 10.71 -20.53 -1.42
N ALA A 83 10.28 -19.28 -1.33
CA ALA A 83 10.67 -18.22 -2.26
C ALA A 83 12.18 -17.95 -2.23
N GLN A 84 12.80 -17.93 -1.04
CA GLN A 84 14.26 -17.81 -0.92
C GLN A 84 14.99 -19.00 -1.55
N LEU A 85 14.51 -20.22 -1.33
CA LEU A 85 15.12 -21.42 -1.91
C LEU A 85 15.00 -21.42 -3.43
N GLN A 86 13.85 -21.02 -3.97
CA GLN A 86 13.65 -20.85 -5.41
C GLN A 86 14.58 -19.79 -6.00
N ALA A 87 14.75 -18.64 -5.33
CA ALA A 87 15.68 -17.61 -5.77
C ALA A 87 17.13 -18.12 -5.80
N VAL A 88 17.54 -18.90 -4.80
CA VAL A 88 18.88 -19.54 -4.76
C VAL A 88 19.04 -20.55 -5.90
N LEU A 89 18.02 -21.38 -6.18
CA LEU A 89 18.07 -22.33 -7.29
C LEU A 89 18.10 -21.64 -8.64
N GLU A 90 17.31 -20.58 -8.82
CA GLU A 90 17.30 -19.79 -10.05
C GLU A 90 18.65 -19.10 -10.26
N PHE A 91 19.26 -18.56 -9.20
CA PHE A 91 20.61 -18.01 -9.25
C PHE A 91 21.63 -19.05 -9.71
N LYS A 92 21.62 -20.25 -9.12
CA LYS A 92 22.47 -21.37 -9.53
C LYS A 92 22.24 -21.81 -10.97
N ARG A 93 20.99 -21.75 -11.45
CA ARG A 93 20.65 -22.07 -12.85
C ARG A 93 21.19 -21.01 -13.81
N ARG A 94 21.14 -19.73 -13.41
CA ARG A 94 21.62 -18.60 -14.22
C ARG A 94 23.15 -18.54 -14.29
N TYR A 95 23.82 -18.94 -13.23
CA TYR A 95 25.28 -18.98 -13.12
C TYR A 95 25.74 -20.40 -12.74
N PRO A 96 25.79 -21.34 -13.69
CA PRO A 96 26.13 -22.73 -13.44
C PRO A 96 27.63 -22.97 -13.16
N MET A 97 28.42 -21.91 -13.05
CA MET A 97 29.85 -22.00 -12.69
C MET A 97 29.94 -22.26 -11.19
N ALA A 98 30.64 -23.33 -10.80
CA ALA A 98 30.95 -23.56 -9.40
C ALA A 98 31.88 -22.45 -8.91
N ASP A 99 31.62 -21.87 -7.72
CA ASP A 99 32.46 -20.83 -7.10
C ASP A 99 33.94 -21.28 -6.97
N GLU A 100 34.19 -22.60 -6.95
CA GLU A 100 35.53 -23.21 -6.95
C GLU A 100 36.38 -22.86 -8.18
N LYS A 101 35.78 -22.43 -9.30
CA LYS A 101 36.52 -21.94 -10.48
C LYS A 101 36.83 -20.45 -10.45
N LEU A 102 36.40 -19.74 -9.40
CA LEU A 102 36.66 -18.31 -9.21
C LEU A 102 37.99 -18.03 -8.49
N GLU A 103 38.69 -19.07 -8.01
CA GLU A 103 39.95 -18.92 -7.27
C GLU A 103 41.11 -18.36 -8.13
N ASP A 104 41.04 -18.49 -9.45
CA ASP A 104 42.01 -17.91 -10.40
C ASP A 104 41.63 -16.50 -10.88
N GLU A 105 40.55 -15.90 -10.35
CA GLU A 105 40.19 -14.52 -10.72
C GLU A 105 41.22 -13.55 -10.10
N PRO A 106 41.89 -12.71 -10.92
CA PRO A 106 42.84 -11.74 -10.39
C PRO A 106 42.12 -10.87 -9.36
N PRO A 107 42.81 -10.46 -8.27
CA PRO A 107 42.18 -9.68 -7.20
C PRO A 107 41.47 -8.48 -7.81
N PRO A 108 40.24 -8.17 -7.34
CA PRO A 108 39.42 -7.13 -7.95
C PRO A 108 40.25 -5.85 -8.08
N PRO A 109 40.17 -5.15 -9.21
CA PRO A 109 40.91 -3.91 -9.39
C PRO A 109 40.61 -2.98 -8.22
N LYS A 110 41.67 -2.32 -7.73
CA LYS A 110 41.58 -1.40 -6.59
C LYS A 110 40.34 -0.52 -6.78
N PRO A 111 39.47 -0.40 -5.75
CA PRO A 111 38.23 0.36 -5.89
C PRO A 111 38.52 1.71 -6.53
N LEU A 112 37.72 2.08 -7.53
CA LEU A 112 37.79 3.42 -8.11
C LEU A 112 37.74 4.43 -6.95
N ALA A 113 38.46 5.54 -7.11
CA ALA A 113 38.46 6.62 -6.12
C ALA A 113 37.02 6.93 -5.71
N GLU A 114 36.81 7.21 -4.42
CA GLU A 114 35.50 7.56 -3.88
C GLU A 114 34.83 8.55 -4.82
N ARG A 115 33.60 8.21 -5.24
CA ARG A 115 32.80 9.10 -6.07
C ARG A 115 32.85 10.49 -5.43
N PRO A 116 33.17 11.55 -6.19
CA PRO A 116 33.24 12.89 -5.62
C PRO A 116 31.99 13.12 -4.79
N ARG A 117 32.19 13.49 -3.51
CA ARG A 117 31.05 13.77 -2.64
C ARG A 117 30.22 14.85 -3.33
N PRO A 118 28.89 14.71 -3.40
CA PRO A 118 28.05 15.78 -3.93
C PRO A 118 28.47 17.06 -3.20
N CYS A 119 28.91 18.06 -3.97
CA CYS A 119 29.32 19.34 -3.40
C CYS A 119 28.18 19.85 -2.52
N ASP A 120 28.49 20.44 -1.37
CA ASP A 120 27.53 21.08 -0.44
C ASP A 120 26.87 22.35 -1.03
N VAL A 121 26.70 22.39 -2.35
CA VAL A 121 25.77 23.31 -2.97
C VAL A 121 24.40 22.94 -2.43
N CYS A 122 23.93 23.75 -1.49
CA CYS A 122 22.65 23.62 -0.84
C CYS A 122 21.54 23.85 -1.88
N VAL A 123 21.29 22.84 -2.72
CA VAL A 123 20.13 22.81 -3.59
C VAL A 123 18.97 22.55 -2.65
N SER A 124 18.27 23.61 -2.28
CA SER A 124 17.06 23.49 -1.46
C SER A 124 16.14 22.44 -2.12
N PRO A 125 15.57 21.50 -1.35
CA PRO A 125 14.80 20.41 -1.91
C PRO A 125 13.67 20.99 -2.76
N LEU A 126 13.70 20.73 -4.07
CA LEU A 126 12.63 21.13 -4.96
C LEU A 126 11.31 20.50 -4.45
N PRO A 127 10.20 21.25 -4.40
CA PRO A 127 8.90 20.68 -4.10
C PRO A 127 8.62 19.49 -5.04
N ARG A 128 8.20 18.34 -4.49
CA ARG A 128 7.97 17.11 -5.29
C ARG A 128 6.98 17.30 -6.44
N GLY A 129 6.10 18.30 -6.36
CA GLY A 129 5.14 18.67 -7.42
C GLY A 129 5.69 19.60 -8.51
N ALA A 130 6.84 20.24 -8.31
CA ALA A 130 7.38 21.23 -9.25
C ALA A 130 8.24 20.63 -10.37
N LEU A 131 8.66 19.37 -10.23
CA LEU A 131 9.55 18.70 -11.18
C LEU A 131 8.96 18.59 -12.60
N PRO A 132 7.69 18.18 -12.80
CA PRO A 132 7.12 18.07 -14.14
C PRO A 132 7.05 19.42 -14.87
N SER A 133 6.66 20.49 -14.16
CA SER A 133 6.58 21.83 -14.72
C SER A 133 7.96 22.38 -15.09
N LEU A 134 8.98 22.14 -14.28
CA LEU A 134 10.34 22.56 -14.58
C LEU A 134 10.89 21.85 -15.82
N LEU A 135 10.65 20.53 -15.94
CA LEU A 135 11.05 19.76 -17.12
C LEU A 135 10.34 20.27 -18.39
N GLN A 136 9.05 20.58 -18.29
CA GLN A 136 8.28 21.13 -19.41
C GLN A 136 8.82 22.49 -19.88
N VAL A 137 9.22 23.38 -18.94
CA VAL A 137 9.88 24.65 -19.28
C VAL A 137 11.25 24.42 -19.92
N CYS A 138 12.05 23.50 -19.38
CA CYS A 138 13.35 23.14 -19.96
C CYS A 138 13.22 22.58 -21.38
N ASP A 139 12.23 21.73 -21.62
CA ASP A 139 11.99 21.14 -22.94
C ASP A 139 11.46 22.18 -23.93
N PHE A 140 10.57 23.08 -23.49
CA PHE A 140 10.12 24.22 -24.29
C PHE A 140 11.29 25.13 -24.68
N LEU A 141 12.12 25.54 -23.72
CA LEU A 141 13.28 26.38 -23.96
C LEU A 141 14.32 25.68 -24.85
N ARG A 142 14.47 24.36 -24.76
CA ARG A 142 15.36 23.60 -25.65
C ARG A 142 14.81 23.52 -27.07
N ALA A 143 13.50 23.35 -27.23
CA ALA A 143 12.85 23.24 -28.54
C ALA A 143 12.85 24.59 -29.29
N LEU A 144 12.52 25.68 -28.59
CA LEU A 144 12.30 26.99 -29.23
C LEU A 144 13.44 27.98 -29.00
N GLY A 145 14.39 27.68 -28.11
CA GLY A 145 15.52 28.55 -27.80
C GLY A 145 16.35 28.99 -29.02
N PRO A 146 16.66 28.09 -29.99
CA PRO A 146 17.38 28.47 -31.20
C PRO A 146 16.60 29.44 -32.11
N GLU A 147 15.28 29.31 -32.16
CA GLU A 147 14.41 30.11 -33.03
C GLU A 147 14.11 31.48 -32.43
N LEU A 148 13.98 31.55 -31.11
CA LEU A 148 13.69 32.78 -30.37
C LEU A 148 14.92 33.69 -30.16
N GLN A 149 16.10 33.30 -30.67
CA GLN A 149 17.39 33.99 -30.47
C GLN A 149 17.62 34.42 -29.01
N LEU A 150 17.14 33.61 -28.05
CA LEU A 150 17.23 33.99 -26.64
C LEU A 150 18.71 34.05 -26.22
N PRO A 151 19.12 35.06 -25.45
CA PRO A 151 20.44 35.09 -24.88
C PRO A 151 20.64 33.82 -24.03
N SER A 152 21.78 33.15 -24.22
CA SER A 152 22.08 31.92 -23.48
C SER A 152 22.26 32.26 -22.00
N PHE A 153 21.30 31.86 -21.17
CA PHE A 153 21.43 32.01 -19.72
C PHE A 153 22.33 30.91 -19.16
N SER A 154 23.32 31.30 -18.37
CA SER A 154 24.08 30.33 -17.59
C SER A 154 23.21 29.77 -16.46
N PRO A 155 23.41 28.51 -16.03
CA PRO A 155 22.69 27.94 -14.88
C PRO A 155 22.82 28.77 -13.60
N LEU A 156 23.93 29.52 -13.46
CA LEU A 156 24.20 30.44 -12.35
C LEU A 156 23.28 31.66 -12.38
N GLU A 157 23.11 32.30 -13.54
CA GLU A 157 22.20 33.45 -13.70
C GLU A 157 20.75 33.05 -13.44
N LEU A 158 20.33 31.86 -13.88
CA LEU A 158 19.01 31.33 -13.61
C LEU A 158 18.81 31.08 -12.10
N ALA A 159 19.80 30.47 -11.44
CA ALA A 159 19.76 30.23 -9.99
C ALA A 159 19.76 31.54 -9.19
N GLU A 160 20.45 32.57 -9.66
CA GLU A 160 20.48 33.89 -9.05
C GLU A 160 19.16 34.65 -9.25
N ALA A 161 18.55 34.56 -10.43
CA ALA A 161 17.22 35.12 -10.71
C ALA A 161 16.10 34.44 -9.90
N LEU A 162 16.27 33.14 -9.59
CA LEU A 162 15.37 32.35 -8.75
C LEU A 162 15.68 32.46 -7.26
N ARG A 163 16.74 33.17 -6.86
CA ARG A 163 17.08 33.34 -5.45
C ARG A 163 15.96 34.13 -4.77
N PRO A 164 15.38 33.61 -3.67
CA PRO A 164 14.22 34.24 -3.07
C PRO A 164 14.56 35.62 -2.50
N LEU A 165 13.82 36.64 -2.95
CA LEU A 165 13.79 37.95 -2.31
C LEU A 165 13.21 37.74 -0.90
N THR A 166 14.04 38.04 0.10
CA THR A 166 13.83 37.74 1.52
C THR A 166 12.45 38.18 2.02
N GLY A 167 11.64 37.23 2.51
CA GLY A 167 10.47 37.50 3.36
C GLY A 167 9.16 36.80 2.97
N GLU A 168 9.03 36.29 1.75
CA GLU A 168 7.80 35.64 1.28
C GLU A 168 7.89 34.10 1.38
N PRO A 169 6.76 33.40 1.63
CA PRO A 169 6.73 31.95 1.66
C PRO A 169 7.18 31.37 0.30
N PRO A 170 8.05 30.34 0.30
CA PRO A 170 8.76 29.88 -0.89
C PRO A 170 7.86 29.40 -2.03
N GLU A 171 6.65 28.93 -1.70
CA GLU A 171 5.67 28.45 -2.68
C GLU A 171 5.10 29.59 -3.54
N LYS A 172 4.70 30.71 -2.91
CA LYS A 172 4.14 31.87 -3.63
C LYS A 172 5.19 32.60 -4.45
N LEU A 173 6.43 32.63 -3.97
CA LEU A 173 7.51 33.30 -4.68
C LEU A 173 7.93 32.55 -5.95
N ALA A 174 7.97 31.21 -5.90
CA ALA A 174 8.24 30.38 -7.07
C ALA A 174 7.16 30.55 -8.14
N GLU A 175 5.89 30.59 -7.75
CA GLU A 175 4.76 30.86 -8.66
C GLU A 175 4.82 32.26 -9.25
N LEU A 176 5.10 33.29 -8.45
CA LEU A 176 5.23 34.67 -8.92
C LEU A 176 6.41 34.84 -9.89
N LYS A 177 7.55 34.20 -9.62
CA LYS A 177 8.72 34.27 -10.51
C LYS A 177 8.53 33.48 -11.79
N LEU A 178 7.85 32.34 -11.71
CA LEU A 178 7.46 31.60 -12.90
C LEU A 178 6.49 32.42 -13.76
N ALA A 179 5.50 33.07 -13.14
CA ALA A 179 4.56 33.96 -13.82
C ALA A 179 5.27 35.19 -14.42
N GLU A 180 6.25 35.78 -13.74
CA GLU A 180 7.04 36.90 -14.26
C GLU A 180 7.86 36.48 -15.49
N LEU A 181 8.50 35.31 -15.44
CA LEU A 181 9.25 34.76 -16.57
C LEU A 181 8.34 34.40 -17.74
N GLN A 182 7.20 33.77 -17.48
CA GLN A 182 6.19 33.46 -18.50
C GLN A 182 5.66 34.75 -19.14
N LEU A 183 5.38 35.79 -18.35
CA LEU A 183 4.90 37.07 -18.86
C LEU A 183 5.95 37.75 -19.74
N ARG A 184 7.22 37.76 -19.33
CA ARG A 184 8.32 38.31 -20.15
C ARG A 184 8.50 37.54 -21.45
N LEU A 185 8.42 36.21 -21.40
CA LEU A 185 8.52 35.37 -22.59
C LEU A 185 7.35 35.66 -23.55
N VAL A 186 6.12 35.76 -23.04
CA VAL A 186 4.95 36.12 -23.84
C VAL A 186 5.10 37.52 -24.44
N GLN A 187 5.55 38.51 -23.67
CA GLN A 187 5.79 39.86 -24.17
C GLN A 187 6.87 39.88 -25.26
N GLN A 188 7.93 39.08 -25.11
CA GLN A 188 9.02 38.99 -26.09
C GLN A 188 8.55 38.30 -27.38
N VAL A 189 7.72 37.25 -27.28
CA VAL A 189 7.07 36.62 -28.44
C VAL A 189 6.11 37.57 -29.13
N LEU A 190 5.32 38.35 -28.38
CA LEU A 190 4.39 39.33 -28.96
C LEU A 190 5.09 40.55 -29.59
N ALA A 191 6.27 40.91 -29.11
CA ALA A 191 7.08 42.00 -29.66
C ALA A 191 7.87 41.58 -30.91
N ASP A 192 8.02 40.29 -31.16
CA ASP A 192 8.65 39.76 -32.36
C ASP A 192 7.65 39.76 -33.53
N GLU A 193 7.84 40.68 -34.49
CA GLU A 193 6.98 40.78 -35.68
C GLU A 193 6.93 39.49 -36.50
N THR A 194 7.92 38.61 -36.35
CA THR A 194 7.94 37.31 -37.05
C THR A 194 7.00 36.29 -36.41
N ALA A 195 6.65 36.44 -35.13
CA ALA A 195 5.71 35.56 -34.42
C ALA A 195 4.28 35.69 -34.97
N ALA A 196 3.94 36.79 -35.63
CA ALA A 196 2.66 36.95 -36.34
C ALA A 196 2.47 35.94 -37.48
N ARG A 197 3.54 35.28 -37.95
CA ARG A 197 3.46 34.22 -38.98
C ARG A 197 3.09 32.83 -38.42
N TRP A 198 3.01 32.70 -37.11
CA TRP A 198 2.83 31.42 -36.41
C TRP A 198 1.38 31.20 -35.96
N TRP A 199 0.52 32.20 -36.18
CA TRP A 199 -0.91 32.22 -35.88
C TRP A 199 -1.70 32.55 -37.15
#